data_AF-A0A661GDE3-F1
#
_entry.id   AF-A0A661GDE3-F1
#
_cell.length_a   1.000
_cell.length_b   1.000
_cell.length_c   1.000
_cell.angle_alpha   90.00
_cell.angle_beta   90.00
_cell.angle_gamma   90.00
#
_symmetry.space_group_name_H-M   'P 1'
#
loop_
_entity.id
_entity.type
_entity.pdbx_description
1 polymer ?
#
loop_
_entity_poly.entity_id
_entity_poly.type
_entity_poly.pdbx_seq_one_letter_code
_entity_poly.pdbx_strand_id
1 'polypeptide(L)' 'MTDFDDIVDELKQKRDELRVQMHLASKEVQEEWTELEGKMEHFTSKASMGETGEGVGKALGQLGHELKLGYERIRDAIKD' A
#
# COMPACT_ATOMS: atom_id res chain seq x y z
N MET A 1 15.75 -13.21 -5.89
CA MET A 1 14.40 -12.75 -6.26
C MET A 1 13.53 -12.99 -5.04
N THR A 2 13.55 -12.07 -4.08
CA THR A 2 12.79 -12.23 -2.82
C THR A 2 12.30 -10.89 -2.29
N ASP A 3 12.97 -9.79 -2.64
CA ASP A 3 12.68 -8.47 -2.05
C ASP A 3 11.31 -7.90 -2.45
N PHE A 4 10.84 -8.16 -3.66
CA PHE A 4 9.63 -7.52 -4.17
C PHE A 4 8.34 -8.18 -3.67
N ASP A 5 8.30 -9.51 -3.62
CA ASP A 5 7.15 -10.25 -3.11
C ASP A 5 6.97 -10.01 -1.61
N ASP A 6 8.08 -9.93 -0.86
CA ASP A 6 8.09 -9.56 0.57
C ASP A 6 7.48 -8.17 0.82
N ILE A 7 7.83 -7.17 0.00
CA ILE A 7 7.25 -5.83 0.09
C ILE A 7 5.74 -5.85 -0.17
N VAL A 8 5.29 -6.63 -1.16
CA VAL A 8 3.86 -6.78 -1.46
C VAL A 8 3.13 -7.40 -0.28
N ASP A 9 3.72 -8.41 0.35
CA ASP A 9 3.11 -9.11 1.49
C ASP A 9 3.07 -8.22 2.74
N GLU A 10 4.15 -7.50 3.05
CA GLU A 10 4.17 -6.50 4.13
C GLU A 10 3.08 -5.43 3.94
N LEU A 11 2.92 -4.92 2.72
CA LEU A 11 1.90 -3.92 2.40
C LEU A 11 0.48 -4.47 2.57
N LYS A 12 0.24 -5.73 2.15
CA LYS A 12 -1.05 -6.40 2.34
C LYS A 12 -1.35 -6.59 3.82
N GLN A 13 -0.37 -7.01 4.62
CA GLN A 13 -0.54 -7.19 6.05
C GLN A 13 -0.89 -5.88 6.74
N LYS A 14 -0.12 -4.80 6.50
CA LYS A 14 -0.42 -3.46 7.05
C LYS A 14 -1.80 -2.98 6.64
N ARG A 15 -2.20 -3.21 5.38
CA ARG A 15 -3.52 -2.86 4.88
C ARG A 15 -4.61 -3.61 5.64
N ASP A 16 -4.47 -4.91 5.85
CA ASP A 16 -5.46 -5.70 6.58
C ASP A 16 -5.66 -5.20 8.02
N GLU A 17 -4.55 -4.88 8.70
CA GLU A 17 -4.59 -4.28 10.05
C GLU A 17 -5.32 -2.93 10.05
N LEU A 18 -5.02 -2.04 9.10
CA LEU A 18 -5.65 -0.72 9.00
C LEU A 18 -7.11 -0.80 8.61
N ARG A 19 -7.48 -1.73 7.74
CA ARG A 19 -8.86 -1.97 7.32
C ARG A 19 -9.76 -2.28 8.51
N VAL A 20 -9.25 -3.04 9.48
CA VAL A 20 -9.99 -3.34 10.71
C VAL A 20 -10.24 -2.08 11.52
N GLN A 21 -9.33 -1.11 11.53
CA GLN A 21 -9.50 0.14 12.29
C GLN A 21 -10.19 1.26 11.49
N MET A 22 -10.27 1.15 10.17
CA MET A 22 -10.78 2.19 9.27
C MET A 22 -12.22 2.62 9.55
N HIS A 23 -13.05 1.73 10.10
CA HIS A 23 -14.42 2.05 10.47
C HIS A 23 -14.53 3.05 11.63
N LEU A 24 -13.45 3.21 12.42
CA LEU A 24 -13.35 4.20 13.49
C LEU A 24 -12.71 5.51 13.03
N ALA A 25 -12.14 5.52 11.82
CA ALA A 25 -11.40 6.66 11.31
C ALA A 25 -12.35 7.78 10.85
N SER A 26 -11.85 9.02 10.93
CA SER A 26 -12.53 10.20 10.40
C SER A 26 -12.74 10.10 8.88
N LYS A 27 -13.74 10.82 8.36
CA LYS A 27 -14.06 10.82 6.93
C LYS A 27 -12.87 11.17 6.04
N GLU A 28 -12.07 12.16 6.43
CA GLU A 28 -10.84 12.54 5.71
C GLU A 28 -9.84 11.36 5.59
N VAL A 29 -9.68 10.59 6.67
CA VAL A 29 -8.79 9.41 6.68
C VAL A 29 -9.36 8.30 5.81
N GLN A 30 -10.68 8.13 5.78
CA GLN A 30 -11.35 7.16 4.89
C GLN A 30 -11.23 7.54 3.41
N GLU A 31 -11.25 8.83 3.09
CA GLU A 31 -11.02 9.35 1.74
C GLU A 31 -9.57 9.06 1.28
N GLU A 32 -8.58 9.40 2.11
CA GLU A 32 -7.16 9.09 1.86
C GLU A 32 -6.91 7.57 1.76
N TRP A 33 -7.57 6.77 2.60
CA TRP A 33 -7.50 5.32 2.53
C TRP A 33 -7.97 4.79 1.18
N THR A 34 -9.08 5.32 0.67
CA THR A 34 -9.65 4.90 -0.61
C THR A 34 -8.70 5.19 -1.77
N GLU A 35 -8.01 6.33 -1.73
CA GLU A 35 -6.98 6.65 -2.73
C GLU A 35 -5.78 5.69 -2.65
N LEU A 36 -5.34 5.32 -1.44
CA LEU A 36 -4.25 4.38 -1.25
C LEU A 36 -4.62 2.95 -1.67
N GLU A 37 -5.85 2.51 -1.43
CA GLU A 37 -6.36 1.21 -1.91
C GLU A 37 -6.30 1.14 -3.44
N GLY A 38 -6.68 2.20 -4.15
CA GLY A 38 -6.57 2.25 -5.61
C GLY A 38 -5.14 2.12 -6.11
N LYS A 39 -4.18 2.76 -5.43
CA LYS A 39 -2.74 2.62 -5.73
C LYS A 39 -2.24 1.19 -5.43
N MET A 40 -2.71 0.58 -4.34
CA MET A 40 -2.34 -0.79 -3.95
C MET A 40 -2.87 -1.83 -4.93
N GLU A 41 -4.09 -1.67 -5.44
CA GLU A 41 -4.65 -2.53 -6.47
C GLU A 41 -3.83 -2.44 -7.77
N HIS A 42 -3.51 -1.21 -8.20
CA HIS A 42 -2.67 -1.01 -9.38
C HIS A 42 -1.26 -1.60 -9.20
N PHE A 43 -0.68 -1.45 -8.01
CA PHE A 43 0.61 -2.02 -7.63
C PHE A 43 0.60 -3.56 -7.69
N THR A 44 -0.39 -4.20 -7.05
CA THR A 44 -0.52 -5.66 -7.02
C THR A 44 -0.87 -6.26 -8.39
N SER A 45 -1.64 -5.55 -9.19
CA SER A 45 -1.93 -5.93 -10.58
C SER A 45 -0.65 -5.96 -11.42
N LYS A 46 0.16 -4.89 -11.37
CA LYS A 46 1.46 -4.84 -12.07
C LYS A 46 2.47 -5.85 -11.54
N ALA A 47 2.49 -6.07 -10.23
CA ALA A 47 3.31 -7.11 -9.60
C ALA A 47 2.96 -8.50 -10.13
N SER A 48 1.66 -8.81 -10.25
CA SER A 48 1.17 -10.12 -10.68
C SER A 48 1.40 -10.39 -12.16
N MET A 49 1.49 -9.36 -13.00
CA MET A 49 1.78 -9.51 -14.43
C MET A 49 3.23 -9.89 -14.73
N GLY A 50 4.10 -9.96 -13.70
CA GLY A 50 5.52 -10.30 -13.89
C GLY A 50 6.27 -9.28 -14.75
N GLU A 51 5.75 -8.05 -14.85
CA GLU A 51 6.41 -6.94 -15.53
C GLU A 51 7.63 -6.49 -14.69
N THR A 52 8.69 -7.29 -14.67
CA THR A 52 9.93 -7.03 -13.93
C THR A 52 11.05 -6.60 -14.87
N GLY A 53 10.76 -5.73 -15.85
CA GLY A 53 11.81 -5.00 -16.55
C GLY A 53 12.53 -4.05 -15.57
N GLU A 54 13.83 -3.79 -15.75
CA GLU A 54 14.63 -2.95 -14.84
C GLU A 54 13.97 -1.59 -14.51
N GLY A 55 13.31 -0.95 -15.48
CA GLY A 55 12.56 0.29 -15.26
C GLY A 55 11.27 0.13 -14.46
N VAL A 56 10.59 -1.02 -14.61
CA VAL A 56 9.34 -1.32 -13.90
C VAL A 56 9.61 -1.70 -12.45
N GLY A 57 10.68 -2.44 -12.17
CA GLY A 57 11.10 -2.76 -10.81
C GLY A 57 11.39 -1.51 -9.96
N LYS A 58 12.04 -0.49 -10.53
CA LYS A 58 12.28 0.79 -9.84
C LYS A 58 10.99 1.56 -9.57
N ALA A 59 10.09 1.63 -10.56
CA ALA A 59 8.80 2.30 -10.42
C ALA A 59 7.91 1.62 -9.37
N LEU A 60 7.89 0.27 -9.37
CA LEU A 60 7.18 -0.52 -8.38
C LEU A 60 7.79 -0.36 -6.99
N GLY A 61 9.12 -0.37 -6.85
CA GLY A 61 9.78 -0.10 -5.57
C GLY A 61 9.44 1.28 -5.00
N GLN A 62 9.39 2.31 -5.86
CA GLN A 62 8.98 3.64 -5.43
C GLN A 62 7.50 3.68 -5.02
N LEU A 63 6.61 3.07 -5.82
CA LEU A 63 5.18 2.98 -5.51
C LEU A 63 4.92 2.22 -4.21
N GLY A 64 5.64 1.12 -3.97
CA GLY A 64 5.57 0.37 -2.71
C GLY A 64 6.02 1.20 -1.50
N HIS A 65 7.07 2.01 -1.66
CA HIS A 65 7.53 2.92 -0.60
C HIS A 65 6.50 4.03 -0.33
N GLU A 66 5.89 4.61 -1.37
CA GLU A 66 4.81 5.59 -1.24
C GLU A 66 3.58 5.00 -0.53
N LEU A 67 3.19 3.77 -0.87
CA LEU A 67 2.11 3.04 -0.20
C LEU A 67 2.43 2.80 1.29
N LYS A 68 3.66 2.37 1.59
CA LYS A 68 4.11 2.13 2.98
C LYS A 68 3.99 3.39 3.82
N LEU A 69 4.47 4.52 3.30
CA LEU A 69 4.36 5.82 3.98
C LEU A 69 2.91 6.28 4.13
N GLY A 70 2.07 6.07 3.12
CA GLY A 70 0.64 6.39 3.18
C GLY A 70 -0.08 5.61 4.27
N TYR A 71 0.14 4.30 4.32
CA TYR A 71 -0.42 3.45 5.38
C TYR A 71 0.09 3.83 6.78
N GLU A 72 1.36 4.21 6.92
CA GLU A 72 1.86 4.69 8.21
C GLU A 72 1.22 6.00 8.66
N ARG A 73 0.94 6.94 7.74
CA ARG A 73 0.20 8.17 8.05
C ARG A 73 -1.23 7.89 8.47
N ILE A 74 -1.92 6.99 7.78
CA ILE A 74 -3.28 6.58 8.13
C ILE A 74 -3.29 5.94 9.52
N ARG A 75 -2.33 5.05 9.80
CA ARG A 75 -2.20 4.43 11.13
C ARG A 75 -2.05 5.49 12.22
N ASP A 76 -1.22 6.50 11.99
CA ASP A 76 -1.00 7.59 12.95
C ASP A 76 -2.28 8.41 13.16
N ALA A 77 -2.97 8.76 12.06
CA ALA A 77 -4.22 9.51 12.08
C ALA A 77 -5.41 8.76 12.71
N ILE A 78 -5.35 7.43 12.81
CA ILE A 78 -6.36 6.61 13.52
C ILE A 78 -6.06 6.53 15.02
N LYS A 79 -4.79 6.69 15.41
CA LYS A 79 -4.34 6.55 16.80
C LYS A 79 -4.45 7.84 17.62
N ASP A 80 -4.52 8.98 16.94
CA ASP A 80 -4.80 10.32 17.51
C ASP A 80 -6.29 10.47 17.84
#